data_AF-A0A9X2XL50-F1
#
_entry.id   AF-A0A9X2XL50-F1
#
_cell.length_a   1.000
_cell.length_b   1.000
_cell.length_c   1.000
_cell.angle_alpha   90.00
_cell.angle_beta   90.00
_cell.angle_gamma   90.00
#
_symmetry.space_group_name_H-M   'P 1'
#
loop_
_entity.id
_entity.type
_entity.pdbx_description
1 polymer ?
#
loop_
_entity_poly.entity_id
_entity_poly.type
_entity_poly.pdbx_seq_one_letter_code
_entity_poly.pdbx_strand_id
1 'polypeptide(L)'
;MDYPKSVPGIGLVNGKFVNEDAVAGLPGSLIPATWGNGVTDELLNVVKAAGLEPSESDATQLLLAVKKISQAGEDKHAADIGAANLYMANYAPAITALKDGLVLRFTAGNANTGASTFAPNGLLPKPLLSQALSALRPAEIVAGSLCSVVYSAARDSWLLVYASGGNSVSGRLLGVRTFTASGVYTPTVGMKNVLVKVVGGGGGSTGIAATNSTQISVAGGGASGGYAEAWLSFETVNTSQVITVGAGGAGGSTNTSGGPGGTSSLGTLVSATGGGGSPYNDPLTLPGFGLYVGGFPSGKPSGGNIVNTAGAAGSPGICLTGSILAGHGANTALGNGGFGSSVALSLAAPGSGYGAGAGGIANSFSQPARPGGAGAPGIVIIYEYA
;
A
#
# COMPACT_ATOMS: atom_id res chain seq x y z
N MET A 1 53.70 -10.08 -14.82
CA MET A 1 55.08 -10.37 -15.30
C MET A 1 56.16 -9.61 -14.50
N ASP A 2 57.40 -10.11 -14.42
CA ASP A 2 58.61 -9.42 -13.87
C ASP A 2 59.70 -9.30 -14.96
N TYR A 3 60.75 -8.50 -14.75
CA TYR A 3 61.90 -8.37 -15.66
C TYR A 3 62.69 -9.70 -15.78
N PRO A 4 63.32 -10.00 -16.93
CA PRO A 4 63.98 -11.28 -17.22
C PRO A 4 65.38 -11.40 -16.56
N LYS A 5 65.43 -11.26 -15.23
CA LYS A 5 66.66 -11.25 -14.42
C LYS A 5 67.47 -12.55 -14.49
N SER A 6 66.84 -13.66 -14.90
CA SER A 6 67.46 -14.98 -15.03
C SER A 6 68.19 -15.19 -16.36
N VAL A 7 68.07 -14.26 -17.32
CA VAL A 7 68.73 -14.38 -18.63
C VAL A 7 70.17 -13.84 -18.53
N PRO A 8 71.20 -14.66 -18.82
CA PRO A 8 72.58 -14.19 -18.80
C PRO A 8 72.81 -13.06 -19.80
N GLY A 9 73.59 -12.04 -19.41
CA GLY A 9 73.91 -10.92 -20.29
C GLY A 9 72.74 -9.98 -20.60
N ILE A 10 71.66 -10.04 -19.83
CA ILE A 10 70.45 -9.21 -20.03
C ILE A 10 70.69 -7.70 -19.91
N GLY A 11 71.78 -7.27 -19.26
CA GLY A 11 72.18 -5.86 -19.19
C GLY A 11 71.24 -4.96 -18.38
N LEU A 12 70.49 -5.51 -17.41
CA LEU A 12 69.61 -4.73 -16.55
C LEU A 12 70.41 -3.89 -15.54
N VAL A 13 70.02 -2.64 -15.32
CA VAL A 13 70.57 -1.79 -14.25
C VAL A 13 69.49 -1.59 -13.21
N ASN A 14 69.79 -1.90 -11.93
CA ASN A 14 68.82 -1.89 -10.83
C ASN A 14 67.54 -2.70 -11.14
N GLY A 15 67.68 -3.79 -11.91
CA GLY A 15 66.58 -4.69 -12.27
C GLY A 15 65.63 -4.15 -13.34
N LYS A 16 66.00 -3.10 -14.10
CA LYS A 16 65.22 -2.53 -15.19
C LYS A 16 66.02 -2.47 -16.49
N PHE A 17 65.30 -2.43 -17.62
CA PHE A 17 65.91 -2.21 -18.93
C PHE A 17 66.55 -0.82 -19.01
N VAL A 18 67.71 -0.74 -19.64
CA VAL A 18 68.44 0.49 -19.97
C VAL A 18 68.80 0.51 -21.45
N ASN A 19 68.91 1.71 -22.02
CA ASN A 19 69.38 1.89 -23.38
C ASN A 19 70.89 1.65 -23.48
N GLU A 20 71.37 1.43 -24.69
CA GLU A 20 72.80 1.44 -24.98
C GLU A 20 73.39 2.82 -24.69
N ASP A 21 74.56 2.86 -24.04
CA ASP A 21 75.37 4.05 -23.87
C ASP A 21 76.65 3.92 -24.71
N ALA A 22 76.57 4.43 -25.93
CA ALA A 22 77.67 4.41 -26.87
C ALA A 22 78.87 5.27 -26.44
N VAL A 23 78.68 6.23 -25.52
CA VAL A 23 79.75 7.12 -25.02
C VAL A 23 80.51 6.44 -23.89
N ALA A 24 79.81 5.73 -23.00
CA ALA A 24 80.42 4.96 -21.92
C ALA A 24 80.82 3.52 -22.32
N GLY A 25 80.48 3.08 -23.54
CA GLY A 25 80.75 1.72 -24.02
C GLY A 25 79.90 0.64 -23.33
N LEU A 26 78.71 0.98 -22.83
CA LEU A 26 77.83 0.05 -22.14
C LEU A 26 76.73 -0.45 -23.09
N PRO A 27 76.62 -1.77 -23.32
CA PRO A 27 75.56 -2.33 -24.15
C PRO A 27 74.19 -2.14 -23.49
N GLY A 28 73.18 -1.87 -24.31
CA GLY A 28 71.79 -1.78 -23.85
C GLY A 28 71.26 -3.12 -23.36
N SER A 29 70.18 -3.08 -22.58
CA SER A 29 69.56 -4.31 -22.10
C SER A 29 68.95 -5.12 -23.25
N LEU A 30 69.22 -6.43 -23.25
CA LEU A 30 68.58 -7.36 -24.16
C LEU A 30 67.10 -7.52 -23.79
N ILE A 31 66.21 -7.57 -24.78
CA ILE A 31 64.81 -7.96 -24.60
C ILE A 31 64.64 -9.38 -25.18
N PRO A 32 64.62 -10.44 -24.36
CA PRO A 32 64.49 -11.81 -24.83
C PRO A 32 63.13 -12.03 -25.47
N ALA A 33 63.10 -12.77 -26.58
CA ALA A 33 61.85 -13.12 -27.28
C ALA A 33 60.82 -13.77 -26.32
N THR A 34 61.27 -14.65 -25.43
CA THR A 34 60.39 -15.27 -24.41
C THR A 34 59.70 -14.23 -23.52
N TRP A 35 60.42 -13.18 -23.11
CA TRP A 35 59.86 -12.14 -22.27
C TRP A 35 58.93 -11.21 -23.07
N GLY A 36 59.36 -10.78 -24.27
CA GLY A 36 58.58 -9.91 -25.15
C GLY A 36 57.27 -10.56 -25.60
N ASN A 37 57.30 -11.85 -25.94
CA ASN A 37 56.10 -12.62 -26.26
C ASN A 37 55.22 -12.78 -25.02
N GLY A 38 55.78 -13.11 -23.86
CA GLY A 38 54.98 -13.27 -22.63
C GLY A 38 54.23 -12.02 -22.21
N VAL A 39 54.86 -10.83 -22.31
CA VAL A 39 54.17 -9.56 -22.04
C VAL A 39 53.09 -9.29 -23.09
N THR A 40 53.39 -9.52 -24.37
CA THR A 40 52.41 -9.35 -25.46
C THR A 40 51.20 -10.27 -25.26
N ASP A 41 51.43 -11.55 -24.97
CA ASP A 41 50.38 -12.54 -24.74
C ASP A 41 49.52 -12.20 -23.50
N GLU A 42 50.12 -11.70 -22.41
CA GLU A 42 49.37 -11.25 -21.22
C GLU A 42 48.40 -10.11 -21.56
N LEU A 43 48.85 -9.13 -22.35
CA LEU A 43 48.00 -8.03 -22.83
C LEU A 43 46.93 -8.51 -23.82
N LEU A 44 47.29 -9.40 -24.75
CA LEU A 44 46.36 -10.00 -25.71
C LEU A 44 45.27 -10.80 -25.00
N ASN A 45 45.59 -11.50 -23.92
CA ASN A 45 44.61 -12.23 -23.12
C ASN A 45 43.58 -11.30 -22.49
N VAL A 46 43.97 -10.11 -22.02
CA VAL A 46 43.03 -9.09 -21.50
C VAL A 46 42.13 -8.56 -22.62
N VAL A 47 42.70 -8.27 -23.80
CA VAL A 47 41.94 -7.79 -24.98
C VAL A 47 40.92 -8.84 -25.43
N LYS A 48 41.33 -10.10 -25.54
CA LYS A 48 40.44 -11.23 -25.89
C LYS A 48 39.37 -11.47 -24.83
N ALA A 49 39.70 -11.38 -23.54
CA ALA A 49 38.73 -11.52 -22.46
C ALA A 49 37.63 -10.45 -22.50
N ALA A 50 37.95 -9.25 -23.00
CA ALA A 50 36.97 -8.20 -23.27
C ALA A 50 36.15 -8.42 -24.56
N GLY A 51 36.34 -9.55 -25.25
CA GLY A 51 35.71 -9.86 -26.53
C GLY A 51 36.11 -8.89 -27.65
N LEU A 52 37.38 -8.48 -27.68
CA LEU A 52 37.95 -7.66 -28.75
C LEU A 52 38.93 -8.53 -29.56
N GLU A 53 38.92 -8.35 -30.89
CA GLU A 53 39.90 -8.97 -31.77
C GLU A 53 41.21 -8.17 -31.73
N PRO A 54 42.36 -8.76 -31.39
CA PRO A 54 43.63 -8.06 -31.38
C PRO A 54 44.03 -7.46 -32.74
N SER A 55 44.57 -6.26 -32.72
CA SER A 55 45.05 -5.54 -33.91
C SER A 55 46.35 -4.81 -33.57
N GLU A 56 47.40 -5.12 -34.31
CA GLU A 56 48.70 -4.43 -34.20
C GLU A 56 48.64 -2.95 -34.62
N SER A 57 47.60 -2.55 -35.35
CA SER A 57 47.40 -1.16 -35.79
C SER A 57 46.64 -0.30 -34.78
N ASP A 58 46.15 -0.87 -33.68
CA ASP A 58 45.38 -0.16 -32.64
C ASP A 58 46.07 -0.20 -31.28
N ALA A 59 46.73 0.90 -30.91
CA ALA A 59 47.39 1.06 -29.63
C ALA A 59 46.44 1.35 -28.45
N THR A 60 45.12 1.38 -28.68
CA THR A 60 44.11 1.70 -27.64
C THR A 60 43.38 0.47 -27.10
N GLN A 61 43.65 -0.73 -27.64
CA GLN A 61 42.90 -1.94 -27.30
C GLN A 61 42.94 -2.34 -25.83
N LEU A 62 44.09 -2.18 -25.15
CA LEU A 62 44.17 -2.45 -23.71
C LEU A 62 43.29 -1.50 -22.89
N LEU A 63 43.27 -0.21 -23.25
CA LEU A 63 42.44 0.79 -22.61
C LEU A 63 40.95 0.51 -22.86
N LEU A 64 40.57 0.17 -24.10
CA LEU A 64 39.22 -0.26 -24.43
C LEU A 64 38.84 -1.54 -23.68
N ALA A 65 39.74 -2.52 -23.59
CA ALA A 65 39.49 -3.76 -22.86
C ALA A 65 39.23 -3.49 -21.37
N VAL A 66 40.06 -2.68 -20.71
CA VAL A 66 39.84 -2.30 -19.30
C VAL A 66 38.54 -1.52 -19.12
N LYS A 67 38.24 -0.57 -20.00
CA LYS A 67 36.96 0.17 -19.97
C LYS A 67 35.77 -0.77 -20.19
N LYS A 68 35.86 -1.70 -21.15
CA LYS A 68 34.80 -2.63 -21.51
C LYS A 68 34.60 -3.69 -20.43
N ILE A 69 35.66 -4.21 -19.81
CA ILE A 69 35.57 -5.10 -18.64
C ILE A 69 34.93 -4.37 -17.44
N SER A 70 35.27 -3.09 -17.24
CA SER A 70 34.67 -2.25 -16.19
C SER A 70 33.21 -1.85 -16.48
N GLN A 71 32.86 -1.57 -17.74
CA GLN A 71 31.53 -1.12 -18.20
C GLN A 71 30.58 -2.25 -18.58
N ALA A 72 31.09 -3.45 -18.90
CA ALA A 72 30.28 -4.62 -19.27
C ALA A 72 29.38 -5.09 -18.14
N GLY A 73 29.45 -4.48 -16.95
CA GLY A 73 28.47 -4.69 -15.92
C GLY A 73 28.42 -6.16 -15.51
N GLU A 74 29.58 -6.78 -15.31
CA GLU A 74 29.67 -7.79 -14.24
C GLU A 74 29.48 -7.08 -12.89
N ASP A 75 28.35 -6.40 -12.71
CA ASP A 75 27.63 -6.50 -11.46
C ASP A 75 27.45 -7.99 -11.28
N LYS A 76 28.37 -8.60 -10.54
CA LYS A 76 28.43 -10.03 -10.31
C LYS A 76 27.14 -10.42 -9.61
N HIS A 77 26.10 -10.66 -10.39
CA HIS A 77 24.86 -11.19 -9.90
C HIS A 77 25.02 -12.70 -9.98
N ALA A 78 24.84 -13.35 -8.85
CA ALA A 78 24.89 -14.80 -8.79
C ALA A 78 23.48 -15.34 -8.54
N ALA A 79 23.16 -16.49 -9.12
CA ALA A 79 21.90 -17.16 -8.81
C ALA A 79 21.93 -17.64 -7.36
N ASP A 80 20.81 -17.49 -6.66
CA ASP A 80 20.59 -18.15 -5.39
C ASP A 80 20.64 -19.68 -5.58
N ILE A 81 21.52 -20.33 -4.82
CA ILE A 81 21.67 -21.79 -4.74
C ILE A 81 21.17 -22.34 -3.40
N GLY A 82 20.59 -21.47 -2.56
CA GLY A 82 20.07 -21.79 -1.25
C GLY A 82 18.59 -22.18 -1.27
N ALA A 83 17.94 -21.96 -0.13
CA ALA A 83 16.53 -22.24 0.12
C ALA A 83 15.80 -21.00 0.63
N ALA A 84 14.47 -21.09 0.78
CA ALA A 84 13.69 -20.00 1.36
C ALA A 84 14.27 -19.55 2.70
N ASN A 85 14.50 -18.24 2.86
CA ASN A 85 15.12 -17.59 4.03
C ASN A 85 16.61 -17.95 4.28
N LEU A 86 17.22 -18.81 3.47
CA LEU A 86 18.65 -19.16 3.54
C LEU A 86 19.26 -18.97 2.14
N TYR A 87 19.55 -17.71 1.80
CA TYR A 87 20.05 -17.34 0.49
C TYR A 87 21.55 -17.60 0.40
N MET A 88 22.00 -18.22 -0.69
CA MET A 88 23.42 -18.52 -0.90
C MET A 88 23.79 -18.24 -2.35
N ALA A 89 24.97 -17.70 -2.63
CA ALA A 89 25.36 -17.40 -4.01
C ALA A 89 26.87 -17.52 -4.22
N ASN A 90 27.28 -18.07 -5.37
CA ASN A 90 28.70 -18.27 -5.71
C ASN A 90 29.18 -17.21 -6.71
N TYR A 91 30.15 -16.40 -6.30
CA TYR A 91 30.74 -15.35 -7.11
C TYR A 91 32.12 -15.78 -7.66
N ALA A 92 32.52 -15.19 -8.78
CA ALA A 92 33.84 -15.37 -9.38
C ALA A 92 34.55 -14.01 -9.57
N PRO A 93 35.82 -13.84 -9.17
CA PRO A 93 36.54 -14.62 -8.15
C PRO A 93 35.74 -14.80 -6.85
N ALA A 94 36.03 -15.89 -6.14
CA ALA A 94 35.36 -16.26 -4.90
C ALA A 94 35.60 -15.25 -3.78
N ILE A 95 34.54 -14.88 -3.07
CA ILE A 95 34.62 -14.06 -1.87
C ILE A 95 35.07 -14.95 -0.70
N THR A 96 36.30 -14.73 -0.23
CA THR A 96 36.91 -15.52 0.87
C THR A 96 36.84 -14.83 2.23
N ALA A 97 36.51 -13.52 2.26
CA ALA A 97 36.35 -12.76 3.49
C ALA A 97 35.32 -11.63 3.31
N LEU A 98 34.53 -11.38 4.36
CA LEU A 98 33.58 -10.28 4.39
C LEU A 98 34.30 -9.01 4.89
N LYS A 99 34.21 -7.93 4.11
CA LYS A 99 34.72 -6.60 4.47
C LYS A 99 33.57 -5.64 4.62
N ASP A 100 33.70 -4.69 5.54
CA ASP A 100 32.69 -3.66 5.73
C ASP A 100 32.41 -2.90 4.42
N GLY A 101 31.14 -2.67 4.11
CA GLY A 101 30.71 -2.04 2.87
C GLY A 101 30.74 -2.92 1.63
N LEU A 102 31.06 -4.22 1.75
CA LEU A 102 31.01 -5.16 0.63
C LEU A 102 29.58 -5.23 0.05
N VAL A 103 29.43 -4.82 -1.21
CA VAL A 103 28.17 -4.87 -1.96
C VAL A 103 28.15 -6.10 -2.85
N LEU A 104 27.09 -6.90 -2.77
CA LEU A 104 26.87 -8.06 -3.63
C LEU A 104 25.45 -8.04 -4.19
N ARG A 105 25.25 -8.69 -5.34
CA ARG A 105 23.93 -8.84 -5.95
C ARG A 105 23.63 -10.30 -6.22
N PHE A 106 22.39 -10.72 -6.02
CA PHE A 106 21.96 -12.08 -6.33
C PHE A 106 20.54 -12.10 -6.85
N THR A 107 20.19 -13.12 -7.63
CA THR A 107 18.80 -13.37 -8.02
C THR A 107 18.20 -14.39 -7.07
N ALA A 108 17.19 -13.99 -6.30
CA ALA A 108 16.56 -14.86 -5.29
C ALA A 108 15.80 -16.01 -5.96
N GLY A 109 16.05 -17.25 -5.54
CA GLY A 109 15.35 -18.43 -6.06
C GLY A 109 13.98 -18.62 -5.39
N ASN A 110 13.84 -18.12 -4.16
CA ASN A 110 12.67 -18.30 -3.32
C ASN A 110 12.18 -16.95 -2.76
N ALA A 111 10.89 -16.86 -2.45
CA ALA A 111 10.38 -15.75 -1.66
C ALA A 111 10.72 -15.94 -0.18
N ASN A 112 10.95 -14.86 0.56
CA ASN A 112 11.16 -14.96 1.99
C ASN A 112 9.81 -15.01 2.73
N THR A 113 9.74 -15.84 3.77
CA THR A 113 8.57 -15.98 4.65
C THR A 113 8.85 -15.46 6.07
N GLY A 114 10.01 -14.87 6.29
CA GLY A 114 10.41 -14.29 7.56
C GLY A 114 11.90 -13.94 7.60
N ALA A 115 12.47 -14.00 8.80
CA ALA A 115 13.88 -13.71 9.04
C ALA A 115 14.76 -14.54 8.11
N SER A 116 15.65 -13.87 7.39
CA SER A 116 16.47 -14.47 6.33
C SER A 116 17.95 -14.31 6.61
N THR A 117 18.77 -15.11 5.93
CA THR A 117 20.24 -15.02 5.95
C THR A 117 20.80 -15.00 4.53
N PHE A 118 22.02 -14.50 4.37
CA PHE A 118 22.75 -14.53 3.11
C PHE A 118 24.21 -14.97 3.29
N ALA A 119 24.71 -15.81 2.38
CA ALA A 119 26.08 -16.32 2.38
C ALA A 119 26.71 -16.34 0.98
N PRO A 120 27.79 -15.58 0.72
CA PRO A 120 28.56 -15.71 -0.51
C PRO A 120 29.57 -16.86 -0.42
N ASN A 121 29.77 -17.59 -1.52
CA ASN A 121 30.85 -18.58 -1.73
C ASN A 121 31.05 -19.60 -0.59
N GLY A 122 29.97 -20.03 0.07
CA GLY A 122 30.02 -21.03 1.13
C GLY A 122 30.55 -20.53 2.49
N LEU A 123 30.70 -19.21 2.68
CA LEU A 123 30.97 -18.63 4.00
C LEU A 123 29.80 -18.89 4.97
N LEU A 124 30.04 -18.69 6.27
CA LEU A 124 28.99 -18.82 7.28
C LEU A 124 27.84 -17.83 7.00
N PRO A 125 26.57 -18.29 6.94
CA PRO A 125 25.43 -17.40 6.73
C PRO A 125 25.33 -16.35 7.83
N LYS A 126 25.09 -15.10 7.41
CA LYS A 126 24.86 -13.97 8.32
C LYS A 126 23.43 -13.47 8.16
N PRO A 127 22.81 -12.91 9.23
CA PRO A 127 21.48 -12.33 9.16
C PRO A 127 21.36 -11.33 8.01
N LEU A 128 20.26 -11.39 7.26
CA LEU A 128 19.87 -10.42 6.26
C LEU A 128 18.76 -9.54 6.86
N LEU A 129 19.05 -8.26 6.98
CA LEU A 129 18.19 -7.27 7.62
C LEU A 129 17.55 -6.36 6.58
N SER A 130 16.38 -5.82 6.91
CA SER A 130 15.71 -4.79 6.13
C SER A 130 16.43 -3.44 6.25
N GLN A 131 16.03 -2.44 5.46
CA GLN A 131 16.51 -1.07 5.64
C GLN A 131 16.14 -0.46 6.99
N ALA A 132 15.15 -1.01 7.69
CA ALA A 132 14.80 -0.63 9.06
C ALA A 132 15.70 -1.30 10.12
N LEU A 133 16.76 -2.02 9.70
CA LEU A 133 17.71 -2.69 10.57
C LEU A 133 17.08 -3.79 11.46
N SER A 134 15.97 -4.35 11.00
CA SER A 134 15.24 -5.45 11.63
C SER A 134 15.28 -6.70 10.73
N ALA A 135 14.97 -7.88 11.29
CA ALA A 135 14.87 -9.11 10.50
C ALA A 135 13.87 -8.95 9.36
N LEU A 136 14.15 -9.54 8.19
CA LEU A 136 13.22 -9.48 7.07
C LEU A 136 11.84 -10.03 7.45
N ARG A 137 10.80 -9.38 6.93
CA ARG A 137 9.40 -9.80 7.05
C ARG A 137 8.96 -10.54 5.78
N PRO A 138 7.93 -11.40 5.83
CA PRO A 138 7.46 -12.12 4.63
C PRO A 138 7.31 -11.19 3.41
N ALA A 139 7.78 -11.66 2.25
CA ALA A 139 7.70 -10.99 0.93
C ALA A 139 8.45 -9.65 0.78
N GLU A 140 9.45 -9.38 1.62
CA GLU A 140 10.45 -8.35 1.32
C GLU A 140 11.40 -8.78 0.17
N ILE A 141 11.52 -10.09 -0.06
CA ILE A 141 12.14 -10.72 -1.23
C ILE A 141 11.09 -11.65 -1.87
N VAL A 142 10.86 -11.49 -3.17
CA VAL A 142 9.99 -12.36 -3.97
C VAL A 142 10.86 -13.32 -4.80
N ALA A 143 10.36 -14.51 -5.15
CA ALA A 143 11.08 -15.39 -6.06
C ALA A 143 11.38 -14.68 -7.40
N GLY A 144 12.60 -14.80 -7.89
CA GLY A 144 13.10 -14.11 -9.08
C GLY A 144 13.55 -12.67 -8.86
N SER A 145 13.51 -12.14 -7.63
CA SER A 145 13.97 -10.77 -7.34
C SER A 145 15.47 -10.63 -7.58
N LEU A 146 15.87 -9.57 -8.27
CA LEU A 146 17.24 -9.08 -8.23
C LEU A 146 17.44 -8.33 -6.91
N CYS A 147 18.26 -8.89 -6.04
CA CYS A 147 18.58 -8.35 -4.73
C CYS A 147 19.98 -7.70 -4.73
N SER A 148 20.12 -6.57 -4.04
CA SER A 148 21.40 -5.95 -3.71
C SER A 148 21.56 -5.90 -2.20
N VAL A 149 22.66 -6.42 -1.70
CA VAL A 149 22.96 -6.51 -0.27
C VAL A 149 24.30 -5.85 0.06
N VAL A 150 24.42 -5.28 1.25
CA VAL A 150 25.65 -4.66 1.75
C VAL A 150 26.01 -5.26 3.10
N TYR A 151 27.25 -5.70 3.27
CA TYR A 151 27.73 -6.22 4.55
C TYR A 151 28.10 -5.08 5.49
N SER A 152 27.64 -5.17 6.75
CA SER A 152 28.06 -4.28 7.84
C SER A 152 28.84 -5.07 8.88
N ALA A 153 30.14 -4.74 9.03
CA ALA A 153 31.01 -5.38 10.02
C ALA A 153 30.60 -5.04 11.46
N ALA A 154 30.08 -3.83 11.70
CA ALA A 154 29.63 -3.40 13.03
C ALA A 154 28.44 -4.22 13.57
N ARG A 155 27.64 -4.80 12.68
CA ARG A 155 26.44 -5.60 13.02
C ARG A 155 26.60 -7.09 12.76
N ASP A 156 27.69 -7.48 12.10
CA ASP A 156 27.92 -8.84 11.61
C ASP A 156 26.72 -9.36 10.79
N SER A 157 26.16 -8.49 9.94
CA SER A 157 24.91 -8.73 9.20
C SER A 157 24.92 -8.10 7.81
N TRP A 158 24.16 -8.67 6.88
CA TRP A 158 23.83 -8.08 5.60
C TRP A 158 22.62 -7.15 5.71
N LEU A 159 22.63 -6.05 4.96
CA LEU A 159 21.49 -5.17 4.77
C LEU A 159 20.96 -5.35 3.35
N LEU A 160 19.66 -5.62 3.21
CA LEU A 160 18.96 -5.62 1.94
C LEU A 160 18.73 -4.17 1.49
N VAL A 161 19.50 -3.72 0.51
CA VAL A 161 19.42 -2.35 -0.02
C VAL A 161 18.35 -2.24 -1.10
N TYR A 162 18.20 -3.29 -1.91
CA TYR A 162 17.22 -3.34 -2.99
C TYR A 162 16.77 -4.78 -3.25
N ALA A 163 15.50 -4.99 -3.56
CA ALA A 163 14.96 -6.23 -4.12
C ALA A 163 13.90 -5.88 -5.16
N SER A 164 14.13 -6.19 -6.44
CA SER A 164 13.16 -5.91 -7.50
C SER A 164 11.87 -6.70 -7.28
N GLY A 165 10.71 -6.05 -7.33
CA GLY A 165 9.42 -6.71 -7.04
C GLY A 165 9.21 -7.04 -5.56
N GLY A 166 10.21 -6.85 -4.71
CA GLY A 166 10.10 -6.89 -3.26
C GLY A 166 9.40 -5.65 -2.71
N ASN A 167 8.74 -5.80 -1.56
CA ASN A 167 8.04 -4.71 -0.89
C ASN A 167 8.97 -3.76 -0.09
N SER A 168 10.22 -3.57 -0.54
CA SER A 168 11.26 -2.85 0.21
C SER A 168 11.11 -1.31 0.25
N VAL A 169 10.06 -0.74 -0.34
CA VAL A 169 9.80 0.71 -0.31
C VAL A 169 8.66 0.99 0.67
N SER A 170 9.01 1.48 1.87
CA SER A 170 8.02 1.88 2.90
C SER A 170 7.10 2.99 2.38
N GLY A 171 5.82 2.91 2.77
CA GLY A 171 4.81 3.93 2.52
C GLY A 171 4.15 3.86 1.13
N ARG A 172 4.54 2.90 0.27
CA ARG A 172 3.88 2.69 -1.03
C ARG A 172 2.47 2.14 -0.81
N LEU A 173 1.48 2.73 -1.47
CA LEU A 173 0.13 2.15 -1.55
C LEU A 173 0.20 0.84 -2.35
N LEU A 174 -0.14 -0.26 -1.70
CA LEU A 174 -0.20 -1.60 -2.28
C LEU A 174 -1.54 -1.84 -2.99
N GLY A 175 -2.62 -1.31 -2.46
CA GLY A 175 -3.95 -1.49 -3.03
C GLY A 175 -5.06 -0.82 -2.21
N VAL A 176 -6.25 -0.80 -2.80
CA VAL A 176 -7.49 -0.33 -2.15
C VAL A 176 -8.51 -1.46 -2.18
N ARG A 177 -9.05 -1.82 -1.03
CA ARG A 177 -10.08 -2.84 -0.84
C ARG A 177 -11.36 -2.17 -0.39
N THR A 178 -12.40 -2.22 -1.21
CA THR A 178 -13.69 -1.59 -0.93
C THR A 178 -14.76 -2.66 -0.72
N PHE A 179 -15.47 -2.57 0.39
CA PHE A 179 -16.56 -3.48 0.76
C PHE A 179 -17.88 -2.71 0.79
N THR A 180 -18.74 -3.01 -0.17
CA THR A 180 -20.16 -2.58 -0.22
C THR A 180 -21.12 -3.68 0.24
N ALA A 181 -20.58 -4.88 0.53
CA ALA A 181 -21.26 -5.98 1.18
C ALA A 181 -20.32 -6.59 2.23
N SER A 182 -20.91 -7.18 3.27
CA SER A 182 -20.16 -7.88 4.32
C SER A 182 -19.35 -9.04 3.75
N GLY A 183 -18.21 -9.34 4.37
CA GLY A 183 -17.31 -10.37 3.88
C GLY A 183 -16.09 -10.54 4.79
N VAL A 184 -15.02 -11.10 4.23
CA VAL A 184 -13.75 -11.28 4.93
C VAL A 184 -12.68 -10.44 4.25
N TYR A 185 -11.90 -9.73 5.04
CA TYR A 185 -10.71 -9.03 4.61
C TYR A 185 -9.47 -9.83 5.02
N THR A 186 -8.73 -10.28 4.01
CA THR A 186 -7.40 -10.88 4.15
C THR A 186 -6.39 -9.89 3.61
N PRO A 187 -5.43 -9.41 4.43
CA PRO A 187 -4.45 -8.44 3.95
C PRO A 187 -3.58 -8.97 2.82
N THR A 188 -3.23 -8.08 1.90
CA THR A 188 -2.25 -8.37 0.85
C THR A 188 -0.90 -8.69 1.48
N VAL A 189 -0.23 -9.71 0.95
CA VAL A 189 1.11 -10.10 1.37
C VAL A 189 2.06 -8.89 1.27
N GLY A 190 2.74 -8.57 2.38
CA GLY A 190 3.63 -7.42 2.49
C GLY A 190 2.99 -6.11 2.95
N MET A 191 1.68 -6.10 3.25
CA MET A 191 1.04 -4.98 3.95
C MET A 191 1.70 -4.77 5.33
N LYS A 192 2.11 -3.53 5.61
CA LYS A 192 2.63 -3.09 6.91
C LYS A 192 1.62 -2.24 7.67
N ASN A 193 0.88 -1.39 6.98
CA ASN A 193 -0.12 -0.52 7.57
C ASN A 193 -1.37 -0.45 6.69
N VAL A 194 -2.49 -0.08 7.31
CA VAL A 194 -3.72 0.27 6.60
C VAL A 194 -4.28 1.59 7.07
N LEU A 195 -4.81 2.37 6.12
CA LEU A 195 -5.79 3.41 6.42
C LEU A 195 -7.18 2.83 6.16
N VAL A 196 -8.01 2.77 7.20
CA VAL A 196 -9.37 2.23 7.15
C VAL A 196 -10.35 3.37 7.26
N LYS A 197 -11.36 3.41 6.39
CA LYS A 197 -12.50 4.33 6.45
C LYS A 197 -13.78 3.53 6.58
N VAL A 198 -14.61 3.85 7.57
CA VAL A 198 -15.84 3.10 7.89
C VAL A 198 -17.00 4.07 8.02
N VAL A 199 -18.11 3.77 7.34
CA VAL A 199 -19.36 4.53 7.45
C VAL A 199 -20.50 3.59 7.81
N GLY A 200 -21.26 3.91 8.86
CA GLY A 200 -22.49 3.20 9.20
C GLY A 200 -23.61 3.47 8.19
N GLY A 201 -24.63 2.62 8.13
CA GLY A 201 -25.82 2.86 7.33
C GLY A 201 -26.62 4.08 7.82
N GLY A 202 -27.26 4.79 6.90
CA GLY A 202 -28.17 5.89 7.24
C GLY A 202 -29.54 5.39 7.66
N GLY A 203 -30.26 6.15 8.47
CA GLY A 203 -31.63 5.83 8.90
C GLY A 203 -32.67 6.10 7.81
N GLY A 204 -33.76 5.33 7.85
CA GLY A 204 -34.93 5.56 7.00
C GLY A 204 -35.81 6.70 7.53
N SER A 205 -36.72 7.20 6.71
CA SER A 205 -37.73 8.17 7.13
C SER A 205 -39.06 7.50 7.46
N THR A 206 -39.83 8.12 8.34
CA THR A 206 -41.18 7.72 8.75
C THR A 206 -42.15 7.64 7.58
N GLY A 207 -43.03 6.63 7.60
CA GLY A 207 -44.24 6.62 6.78
C GLY A 207 -45.37 7.39 7.47
N ILE A 208 -45.98 8.31 6.73
CA ILE A 208 -47.00 9.24 7.25
C ILE A 208 -48.42 8.70 7.07
N ALA A 209 -49.31 9.17 7.94
CA ALA A 209 -50.72 8.81 7.92
C ALA A 209 -51.54 9.55 6.87
N ALA A 210 -52.72 9.00 6.58
CA ALA A 210 -53.71 9.64 5.75
C ALA A 210 -54.27 10.87 6.49
N THR A 211 -54.61 11.90 5.73
CA THR A 211 -55.15 13.16 6.25
C THR A 211 -56.58 13.35 5.78
N ASN A 212 -57.41 13.98 6.61
CA ASN A 212 -58.76 14.41 6.24
C ASN A 212 -58.77 15.91 5.81
N SER A 213 -59.96 16.52 5.73
CA SER A 213 -60.12 17.92 5.33
C SER A 213 -59.56 18.95 6.30
N THR A 214 -59.23 18.57 7.53
CA THR A 214 -58.70 19.46 8.58
C THR A 214 -57.32 19.05 9.07
N GLN A 215 -56.69 18.04 8.46
CA GLN A 215 -55.44 17.46 8.94
C GLN A 215 -54.30 17.58 7.94
N ILE A 216 -53.09 17.62 8.49
CA ILE A 216 -51.82 17.48 7.76
C ILE A 216 -50.98 16.39 8.42
N SER A 217 -49.97 15.88 7.72
CA SER A 217 -48.96 14.99 8.31
C SER A 217 -47.60 15.33 7.76
N VAL A 218 -46.59 15.42 8.60
CA VAL A 218 -45.23 15.81 8.21
C VAL A 218 -44.24 14.88 8.88
N ALA A 219 -43.25 14.41 8.13
CA ALA A 219 -42.13 13.63 8.66
C ALA A 219 -40.81 14.42 8.59
N GLY A 220 -39.97 14.22 9.61
CA GLY A 220 -38.54 14.52 9.52
C GLY A 220 -37.80 13.49 8.66
N GLY A 221 -36.59 13.84 8.22
CA GLY A 221 -35.70 12.93 7.50
C GLY A 221 -34.99 11.95 8.44
N GLY A 222 -34.40 10.88 7.89
CA GLY A 222 -33.54 9.96 8.63
C GLY A 222 -32.16 10.56 8.95
N ALA A 223 -31.52 10.08 10.02
CA ALA A 223 -30.17 10.48 10.38
C ALA A 223 -29.12 9.76 9.53
N SER A 224 -27.89 10.25 9.59
CA SER A 224 -26.76 9.61 8.91
C SER A 224 -25.99 8.68 9.83
N GLY A 225 -25.31 7.70 9.24
CA GLY A 225 -24.39 6.82 9.94
C GLY A 225 -23.14 7.57 10.40
N GLY A 226 -22.50 7.03 11.44
CA GLY A 226 -21.23 7.54 11.95
C GLY A 226 -20.09 7.32 10.96
N TYR A 227 -18.97 8.00 11.22
CA TYR A 227 -17.76 7.95 10.40
C TYR A 227 -16.53 7.70 11.28
N ALA A 228 -15.74 6.69 10.92
CA ALA A 228 -14.47 6.40 11.57
C ALA A 228 -13.33 6.25 10.56
N GLU A 229 -12.19 6.84 10.87
CA GLU A 229 -10.93 6.60 10.17
C GLU A 229 -9.85 6.13 11.14
N ALA A 230 -9.12 5.08 10.76
CA ALA A 230 -8.02 4.56 11.55
C ALA A 230 -6.79 4.22 10.73
N TRP A 231 -5.62 4.52 11.27
CA TRP A 231 -4.32 4.00 10.82
C TRP A 231 -3.90 2.83 11.71
N LEU A 232 -3.82 1.62 11.15
CA LEU A 232 -3.54 0.39 11.90
C LEU A 232 -2.33 -0.33 11.30
N SER A 233 -1.50 -0.95 12.14
CA SER A 233 -0.40 -1.81 11.71
C SER A 233 -0.89 -3.22 11.37
N PHE A 234 -0.10 -3.97 10.60
CA PHE A 234 -0.32 -5.39 10.36
C PHE A 234 -0.45 -6.19 11.67
N GLU A 235 0.32 -5.84 12.69
CA GLU A 235 0.29 -6.51 14.00
C GLU A 235 -1.08 -6.38 14.68
N THR A 236 -1.75 -5.24 14.51
CA THR A 236 -3.13 -5.02 15.00
C THR A 236 -4.17 -5.69 14.10
N VAL A 237 -4.00 -5.59 12.78
CA VAL A 237 -4.97 -6.11 11.81
C VAL A 237 -4.95 -7.63 11.72
N ASN A 238 -3.81 -8.26 11.95
CA ASN A 238 -3.55 -9.70 11.80
C ASN A 238 -3.84 -10.25 10.39
N THR A 239 -3.92 -11.57 10.25
CA THR A 239 -4.07 -12.27 8.96
C THR A 239 -5.48 -12.28 8.38
N SER A 240 -6.53 -11.98 9.15
CA SER A 240 -7.91 -11.99 8.67
C SER A 240 -8.87 -11.24 9.59
N GLN A 241 -9.69 -10.37 9.02
CA GLN A 241 -10.74 -9.63 9.73
C GLN A 241 -12.10 -9.81 9.06
N VAL A 242 -13.15 -9.91 9.87
CA VAL A 242 -14.53 -9.88 9.36
C VAL A 242 -14.90 -8.44 9.02
N ILE A 243 -15.45 -8.23 7.84
CA ILE A 243 -16.04 -6.96 7.42
C ILE A 243 -17.54 -7.03 7.58
N THR A 244 -18.10 -6.10 8.34
CA THR A 244 -19.55 -5.87 8.37
C THR A 244 -19.85 -4.59 7.60
N VAL A 245 -20.77 -4.66 6.64
CA VAL A 245 -21.34 -3.48 5.99
C VAL A 245 -22.77 -3.33 6.48
N GLY A 246 -23.05 -2.24 7.18
CA GLY A 246 -24.37 -1.95 7.72
C GLY A 246 -25.38 -1.66 6.61
N ALA A 247 -26.54 -2.29 6.67
CA ALA A 247 -27.64 -1.97 5.76
C ALA A 247 -28.15 -0.54 5.99
N GLY A 248 -28.74 0.07 4.96
CA GLY A 248 -29.53 1.29 5.14
C GLY A 248 -30.81 0.98 5.92
N GLY A 249 -31.26 1.92 6.74
CA GLY A 249 -32.50 1.81 7.48
C GLY A 249 -33.69 1.75 6.53
N ALA A 250 -34.61 0.82 6.77
CA ALA A 250 -35.82 0.70 5.96
C ALA A 250 -36.69 1.96 6.09
N GLY A 251 -37.36 2.37 5.01
CA GLY A 251 -38.42 3.37 5.09
C GLY A 251 -39.58 2.83 5.93
N GLY A 252 -40.17 3.70 6.75
CA GLY A 252 -41.35 3.34 7.52
C GLY A 252 -42.48 2.94 6.57
N SER A 253 -43.15 1.83 6.86
CA SER A 253 -44.48 1.57 6.30
C SER A 253 -45.45 2.68 6.74
N THR A 254 -46.63 2.75 6.15
CA THR A 254 -47.65 3.73 6.55
C THR A 254 -47.88 3.68 8.06
N ASN A 255 -47.85 4.83 8.72
CA ASN A 255 -48.05 4.98 10.16
C ASN A 255 -46.96 4.34 11.04
N THR A 256 -45.74 4.23 10.52
CA THR A 256 -44.62 3.63 11.25
C THR A 256 -43.34 4.44 11.11
N SER A 257 -42.52 4.41 12.15
CA SER A 257 -41.21 5.07 12.18
C SER A 257 -40.28 4.48 11.11
N GLY A 258 -39.32 5.28 10.68
CA GLY A 258 -38.20 4.78 9.87
C GLY A 258 -37.33 3.80 10.67
N GLY A 259 -36.78 2.80 9.98
CA GLY A 259 -35.83 1.86 10.57
C GLY A 259 -34.46 2.50 10.79
N PRO A 260 -33.70 2.08 11.82
CA PRO A 260 -32.31 2.51 12.00
C PRO A 260 -31.41 1.90 10.92
N GLY A 261 -30.33 2.60 10.59
CA GLY A 261 -29.24 2.06 9.79
C GLY A 261 -28.39 1.06 10.58
N GLY A 262 -27.75 0.14 9.86
CA GLY A 262 -26.85 -0.86 10.43
C GLY A 262 -25.45 -0.33 10.70
N THR A 263 -24.72 -0.97 11.61
CA THR A 263 -23.31 -0.71 11.89
C THR A 263 -22.42 -1.31 10.80
N SER A 264 -21.39 -0.56 10.38
CA SER A 264 -20.30 -1.09 9.56
C SER A 264 -19.02 -1.21 10.38
N SER A 265 -18.19 -2.21 10.13
CA SER A 265 -16.94 -2.41 10.89
C SER A 265 -15.87 -3.23 10.17
N LEU A 266 -14.63 -3.01 10.60
CA LEU A 266 -13.50 -3.93 10.45
C LEU A 266 -13.34 -4.69 11.78
N GLY A 267 -13.97 -5.86 11.88
CA GLY A 267 -14.01 -6.65 13.10
C GLY A 267 -14.43 -5.81 14.31
N THR A 268 -13.64 -5.87 15.38
CA THR A 268 -13.75 -5.01 16.56
C THR A 268 -12.77 -3.84 16.52
N LEU A 269 -11.93 -3.74 15.47
CA LEU A 269 -10.84 -2.77 15.39
C LEU A 269 -11.35 -1.37 15.10
N VAL A 270 -12.33 -1.24 14.20
CA VAL A 270 -12.96 0.05 13.82
C VAL A 270 -14.43 -0.21 13.56
N SER A 271 -15.32 0.56 14.19
CA SER A 271 -16.77 0.39 14.07
C SER A 271 -17.48 1.73 13.97
N ALA A 272 -18.35 1.88 12.97
CA ALA A 272 -19.19 3.06 12.80
C ALA A 272 -20.66 2.66 12.85
N THR A 273 -21.37 3.17 13.86
CA THR A 273 -22.79 2.86 14.10
C THR A 273 -23.69 3.48 13.05
N GLY A 274 -24.82 2.85 12.75
CA GLY A 274 -25.81 3.43 11.85
C GLY A 274 -26.61 4.59 12.48
N GLY A 275 -27.24 5.40 11.63
CA GLY A 275 -28.09 6.52 12.03
C GLY A 275 -29.50 6.06 12.42
N GLY A 276 -30.17 6.81 13.30
CA GLY A 276 -31.56 6.55 13.66
C GLY A 276 -32.53 6.87 12.52
N GLY A 277 -33.61 6.09 12.40
CA GLY A 277 -34.74 6.47 11.55
C GLY A 277 -35.60 7.56 12.21
N SER A 278 -36.35 8.34 11.43
CA SER A 278 -37.25 9.34 12.04
C SER A 278 -38.42 8.67 12.78
N PRO A 279 -38.92 9.27 13.87
CA PRO A 279 -40.05 8.77 14.63
C PRO A 279 -41.39 9.02 13.91
N TYR A 280 -42.35 8.12 14.11
CA TYR A 280 -43.74 8.33 13.71
C TYR A 280 -44.41 9.42 14.56
N ASN A 281 -45.28 10.19 13.91
CA ASN A 281 -46.11 11.20 14.54
C ASN A 281 -47.52 11.13 13.94
N ASP A 282 -48.54 11.31 14.78
CA ASP A 282 -49.93 11.37 14.33
C ASP A 282 -50.21 12.63 13.50
N PRO A 283 -51.23 12.60 12.62
CA PRO A 283 -51.69 13.77 11.90
C PRO A 283 -52.02 14.93 12.83
N LEU A 284 -51.64 16.14 12.42
CA LEU A 284 -51.98 17.38 13.12
C LEU A 284 -53.29 17.96 12.58
N THR A 285 -54.23 18.24 13.46
CA THR A 285 -55.47 18.98 13.15
C THR A 285 -55.20 20.49 13.15
N LEU A 286 -55.70 21.20 12.13
CA LEU A 286 -55.57 22.65 12.00
C LEU A 286 -56.74 23.41 12.65
N PRO A 287 -56.52 24.67 13.11
CA PRO A 287 -55.27 25.44 13.05
C PRO A 287 -54.25 24.98 14.11
N GLY A 288 -53.10 24.48 13.66
CA GLY A 288 -52.05 23.95 14.52
C GLY A 288 -50.67 24.19 13.91
N PHE A 289 -49.64 24.05 14.75
CA PHE A 289 -48.23 24.11 14.36
C PHE A 289 -47.46 22.98 15.05
N GLY A 290 -46.34 22.58 14.45
CA GLY A 290 -45.53 21.48 15.00
C GLY A 290 -44.15 21.37 14.37
N LEU A 291 -43.21 20.87 15.18
CA LEU A 291 -41.87 20.46 14.77
C LEU A 291 -41.77 18.95 14.93
N TYR A 292 -41.51 18.25 13.83
CA TYR A 292 -41.46 16.80 13.76
C TYR A 292 -40.02 16.36 13.67
N VAL A 293 -39.49 15.83 14.77
CA VAL A 293 -38.07 15.50 14.89
C VAL A 293 -37.65 14.51 13.80
N GLY A 294 -36.46 14.71 13.23
CA GLY A 294 -35.85 13.73 12.33
C GLY A 294 -35.31 12.51 13.06
N GLY A 295 -34.57 11.67 12.34
CA GLY A 295 -33.83 10.58 12.94
C GLY A 295 -32.77 11.11 13.92
N PHE A 296 -32.58 10.38 15.01
CA PHE A 296 -31.54 10.69 15.98
C PHE A 296 -30.14 10.40 15.39
N PRO A 297 -29.13 11.23 15.68
CA PRO A 297 -27.73 10.98 15.31
C PRO A 297 -27.29 9.55 15.63
N SER A 298 -26.34 9.02 14.86
CA SER A 298 -25.70 7.76 15.23
C SER A 298 -25.01 7.86 16.60
N GLY A 299 -24.72 6.71 17.21
CA GLY A 299 -23.77 6.67 18.32
C GLY A 299 -22.37 7.15 17.91
N LYS A 300 -21.52 7.40 18.91
CA LYS A 300 -20.10 7.67 18.67
C LYS A 300 -19.43 6.39 18.13
N PRO A 301 -18.74 6.43 16.97
CA PRO A 301 -17.94 5.31 16.48
C PRO A 301 -16.82 4.89 17.45
N SER A 302 -16.20 3.74 17.23
CA SER A 302 -15.07 3.23 18.02
C SER A 302 -13.88 2.87 17.13
N GLY A 303 -12.68 2.91 17.69
CA GLY A 303 -11.45 2.44 17.02
C GLY A 303 -10.85 3.40 15.97
N GLY A 304 -11.55 4.48 15.61
CA GLY A 304 -10.97 5.55 14.79
C GLY A 304 -9.93 6.36 15.58
N ASN A 305 -8.66 6.22 15.24
CA ASN A 305 -7.55 7.00 15.82
C ASN A 305 -7.16 8.25 15.01
N ILE A 306 -7.76 8.44 13.82
CA ILE A 306 -7.62 9.67 13.02
C ILE A 306 -8.90 10.50 13.10
N VAL A 307 -10.04 9.88 12.77
CA VAL A 307 -11.37 10.51 12.84
C VAL A 307 -12.34 9.58 13.52
N ASN A 308 -13.19 10.14 14.37
CA ASN A 308 -14.24 9.38 15.04
C ASN A 308 -15.42 10.32 15.33
N THR A 309 -16.40 10.34 14.43
CA THR A 309 -17.51 11.30 14.45
C THR A 309 -18.86 10.58 14.35
N ALA A 310 -19.78 10.95 15.24
CA ALA A 310 -21.18 10.56 15.11
C ALA A 310 -21.77 11.15 13.82
N GLY A 311 -22.75 10.47 13.24
CA GLY A 311 -23.54 10.98 12.13
C GLY A 311 -24.41 12.16 12.56
N ALA A 312 -24.97 12.87 11.59
CA ALA A 312 -25.85 14.01 11.85
C ALA A 312 -27.31 13.55 12.01
N ALA A 313 -28.08 14.33 12.78
CA ALA A 313 -29.52 14.15 12.89
C ALA A 313 -30.20 14.42 11.54
N GLY A 314 -31.29 13.72 11.27
CA GLY A 314 -32.17 14.10 10.16
C GLY A 314 -32.80 15.48 10.43
N SER A 315 -33.01 16.26 9.37
CA SER A 315 -33.68 17.55 9.53
C SER A 315 -35.12 17.34 9.97
N PRO A 316 -35.67 18.22 10.83
CA PRO A 316 -37.05 18.09 11.26
C PRO A 316 -38.01 18.47 10.13
N GLY A 317 -39.22 17.91 10.17
CA GLY A 317 -40.36 18.42 9.43
C GLY A 317 -41.03 19.57 10.19
N ILE A 318 -41.67 20.50 9.48
CA ILE A 318 -42.28 21.71 10.06
C ILE A 318 -43.71 21.86 9.51
N CYS A 319 -44.64 22.21 10.40
CA CYS A 319 -45.96 22.73 10.02
C CYS A 319 -46.21 24.09 10.69
N LEU A 320 -46.63 25.08 9.90
CA LEU A 320 -47.08 26.39 10.35
C LEU A 320 -48.46 26.68 9.76
N THR A 321 -49.53 26.45 10.54
CA THR A 321 -50.91 26.79 10.17
C THR A 321 -51.30 26.28 8.78
N GLY A 322 -50.95 25.02 8.47
CA GLY A 322 -51.25 24.35 7.19
C GLY A 322 -50.16 24.43 6.12
N SER A 323 -49.15 25.29 6.28
CA SER A 323 -47.95 25.25 5.45
C SER A 323 -47.00 24.17 5.96
N ILE A 324 -46.57 23.26 5.09
CA ILE A 324 -45.82 22.05 5.46
C ILE A 324 -44.45 21.99 4.75
N LEU A 325 -43.40 21.67 5.51
CA LEU A 325 -42.06 21.40 5.00
C LEU A 325 -41.59 20.06 5.55
N ALA A 326 -41.34 19.08 4.68
CA ALA A 326 -40.74 17.82 5.09
C ALA A 326 -39.24 17.96 5.37
N GLY A 327 -38.73 17.17 6.32
CA GLY A 327 -37.32 17.22 6.69
C GLY A 327 -36.41 16.51 5.69
N HIS A 328 -35.26 17.11 5.37
CA HIS A 328 -34.19 16.45 4.61
C HIS A 328 -33.49 15.35 5.44
N GLY A 329 -33.06 14.30 4.77
CA GLY A 329 -32.15 13.30 5.33
C GLY A 329 -30.78 13.91 5.60
N ALA A 330 -30.05 13.33 6.55
CA ALA A 330 -28.72 13.80 6.90
C ALA A 330 -27.64 13.30 5.91
N ASN A 331 -26.61 14.13 5.71
CA ASN A 331 -25.45 13.81 4.86
C ASN A 331 -24.37 13.04 5.64
N THR A 332 -23.46 12.39 4.91
CA THR A 332 -22.16 11.90 5.40
C THR A 332 -21.04 12.49 4.54
N ALA A 333 -19.78 12.16 4.86
CA ALA A 333 -18.65 12.46 4.00
C ALA A 333 -18.71 11.76 2.61
N LEU A 334 -19.48 10.68 2.48
CA LEU A 334 -19.54 9.82 1.28
C LEU A 334 -20.96 9.69 0.71
N GLY A 335 -21.92 10.51 1.17
CA GLY A 335 -23.32 10.37 0.78
C GLY A 335 -24.13 11.63 1.08
N ASN A 336 -25.14 11.86 0.25
CA ASN A 336 -26.07 12.98 0.41
C ASN A 336 -27.43 12.45 0.84
N GLY A 337 -28.00 13.09 1.86
CA GLY A 337 -29.30 12.76 2.40
C GLY A 337 -30.40 12.99 1.36
N GLY A 338 -31.44 12.17 1.44
CA GLY A 338 -32.62 12.33 0.59
C GLY A 338 -33.28 13.69 0.84
N PHE A 339 -33.75 14.35 -0.21
CA PHE A 339 -34.45 15.61 -0.05
C PHE A 339 -35.83 15.39 0.61
N GLY A 340 -36.22 16.26 1.54
CA GLY A 340 -37.58 16.28 2.07
C GLY A 340 -38.55 16.77 1.01
N SER A 341 -39.70 16.09 0.86
CA SER A 341 -40.71 16.47 -0.14
C SER A 341 -42.09 16.75 0.47
N SER A 342 -42.54 18.00 0.33
CA SER A 342 -43.91 18.42 0.64
C SER A 342 -44.85 18.37 -0.57
N VAL A 343 -44.37 17.87 -1.71
CA VAL A 343 -45.18 17.78 -2.93
C VAL A 343 -46.21 16.65 -2.75
N ALA A 344 -47.47 16.95 -3.11
CA ALA A 344 -48.56 15.99 -3.08
C ALA A 344 -48.18 14.69 -3.79
N LEU A 345 -48.39 13.55 -3.10
CA LEU A 345 -48.17 12.19 -3.62
C LEU A 345 -46.73 11.86 -4.07
N SER A 346 -45.76 12.75 -3.86
CA SER A 346 -44.35 12.46 -4.12
C SER A 346 -43.84 11.29 -3.27
N LEU A 347 -42.92 10.52 -3.82
CA LEU A 347 -42.24 9.45 -3.09
C LEU A 347 -41.17 10.04 -2.17
N ALA A 348 -40.93 9.40 -1.04
CA ALA A 348 -39.83 9.77 -0.16
C ALA A 348 -38.49 9.51 -0.86
N ALA A 349 -37.62 10.52 -0.87
CA ALA A 349 -36.31 10.39 -1.49
C ALA A 349 -35.40 9.50 -0.62
N PRO A 350 -34.83 8.42 -1.17
CA PRO A 350 -33.85 7.63 -0.42
C PRO A 350 -32.56 8.43 -0.19
N GLY A 351 -31.76 7.98 0.78
CA GLY A 351 -30.38 8.45 0.88
C GLY A 351 -29.56 8.04 -0.35
N SER A 352 -28.56 8.83 -0.71
CA SER A 352 -27.67 8.56 -1.85
C SER A 352 -26.21 8.44 -1.40
N GLY A 353 -25.40 7.68 -2.13
CA GLY A 353 -24.02 7.37 -1.72
C GLY A 353 -24.01 6.38 -0.55
N TYR A 354 -23.22 6.67 0.50
CA TYR A 354 -23.08 5.78 1.67
C TYR A 354 -23.42 6.47 2.99
N GLY A 355 -24.19 5.77 3.82
CA GLY A 355 -24.53 6.17 5.19
C GLY A 355 -25.46 7.37 5.32
N ALA A 356 -25.95 7.92 4.21
CA ALA A 356 -26.87 9.06 4.21
C ALA A 356 -28.30 8.68 4.61
N GLY A 357 -28.99 9.56 5.34
CA GLY A 357 -30.36 9.35 5.76
C GLY A 357 -31.38 9.63 4.65
N ALA A 358 -32.58 9.05 4.75
CA ALA A 358 -33.67 9.30 3.80
C ALA A 358 -34.35 10.66 4.02
N GLY A 359 -34.95 11.23 2.98
CA GLY A 359 -35.80 12.40 3.06
C GLY A 359 -37.19 12.07 3.62
N GLY A 360 -37.74 12.96 4.43
CA GLY A 360 -39.13 12.88 4.90
C GLY A 360 -40.12 13.28 3.81
N ILE A 361 -41.41 13.06 4.09
CA ILE A 361 -42.52 13.45 3.23
C ILE A 361 -43.62 14.15 4.04
N ALA A 362 -44.47 14.93 3.37
CA ALA A 362 -45.59 15.61 4.02
C ALA A 362 -46.90 15.54 3.21
N ASN A 363 -47.99 15.19 3.87
CA ASN A 363 -49.36 15.21 3.35
C ASN A 363 -50.06 16.52 3.71
N SER A 364 -50.66 17.15 2.70
CA SER A 364 -51.65 18.22 2.88
C SER A 364 -53.05 17.62 3.07
N PHE A 365 -54.13 18.40 2.98
CA PHE A 365 -55.49 17.94 3.24
C PHE A 365 -55.93 16.80 2.31
N SER A 366 -56.72 15.86 2.86
CA SER A 366 -57.40 14.81 2.09
C SER A 366 -56.46 13.96 1.23
N GLN A 367 -55.31 13.56 1.78
CA GLN A 367 -54.30 12.74 1.08
C GLN A 367 -54.16 11.35 1.71
N PRO A 368 -53.85 10.31 0.90
CA PRO A 368 -53.67 8.95 1.39
C PRO A 368 -52.39 8.81 2.23
N ALA A 369 -52.34 7.79 3.08
CA ALA A 369 -51.12 7.41 3.79
C ALA A 369 -50.01 7.03 2.80
N ARG A 370 -48.76 7.33 3.15
CA ARG A 370 -47.60 7.09 2.27
C ARG A 370 -46.42 6.51 3.04
N PRO A 371 -45.67 5.57 2.44
CA PRO A 371 -44.46 5.02 3.06
C PRO A 371 -43.32 6.05 3.03
N GLY A 372 -42.40 5.92 3.98
CA GLY A 372 -41.16 6.67 4.02
C GLY A 372 -40.08 6.10 3.09
N GLY A 373 -38.92 6.74 3.10
CA GLY A 373 -37.78 6.41 2.24
C GLY A 373 -36.71 5.61 2.98
N ALA A 374 -35.96 4.80 2.25
CA ALA A 374 -34.85 4.04 2.80
C ALA A 374 -33.56 4.89 2.91
N GLY A 375 -32.82 4.70 4.00
CA GLY A 375 -31.46 5.25 4.13
C GLY A 375 -30.47 4.52 3.22
N ALA A 376 -29.31 5.13 2.99
CA ALA A 376 -28.24 4.54 2.21
C ALA A 376 -27.44 3.51 3.04
N PRO A 377 -26.91 2.44 2.42
CA PRO A 377 -26.07 1.46 3.10
C PRO A 377 -24.73 2.08 3.55
N GLY A 378 -24.07 1.46 4.51
CA GLY A 378 -22.72 1.79 4.93
C GLY A 378 -21.65 1.33 3.95
N ILE A 379 -20.38 1.53 4.30
CA ILE A 379 -19.21 1.10 3.50
C ILE A 379 -17.98 0.92 4.38
N VAL A 380 -17.07 0.05 3.96
CA VAL A 380 -15.70 -0.05 4.49
C VAL A 380 -14.70 0.07 3.35
N ILE A 381 -13.72 0.97 3.47
CA ILE A 381 -12.64 1.17 2.49
C ILE A 381 -11.30 1.00 3.22
N ILE A 382 -10.42 0.15 2.69
CA ILE A 382 -9.11 -0.14 3.26
C ILE A 382 -8.04 0.17 2.23
N TYR A 383 -7.15 1.09 2.56
CA TYR A 383 -5.95 1.40 1.78
C TYR A 383 -4.76 0.69 2.43
N GLU A 384 -4.11 -0.22 1.71
CA GLU A 384 -2.98 -1.01 2.21
C GLU A 384 -1.66 -0.36 1.82
N TYR A 385 -0.72 -0.30 2.76
CA TYR A 385 0.60 0.30 2.57
C TYR A 385 1.72 -0.68 2.95
N ALA A 386 2.81 -0.67 2.17
CA ALA A 386 4.07 -1.37 2.45
C ALA A 386 4.97 -0.60 3.42
#